data_AF-A0A655Z9E5-F1
#
_entry.id   AF-A0A655Z9E5-F1
#
_cell.length_a   1.000
_cell.length_b   1.000
_cell.length_c   1.000
_cell.angle_alpha   90.00
_cell.angle_beta   90.00
_cell.angle_gamma   90.00
#
_symmetry.space_group_name_H-M   'P 1'
#
loop_
_entity.id
_entity.type
_entity.pdbx_description
1 polymer ?
#
loop_
_entity_poly.entity_id
_entity_poly.type
_entity_poly.pdbx_seq_one_letter_code
_entity_poly.pdbx_strand_id
1 'polypeptide(L)'
;MSAIAETRQQVQRNKQQMQTAEHSEAVNLPQYHAPRSRAEVDAYLATLPHVPAAHSIAMAHALFESSYKRNKVRKAYNALTLKQRAMCCIAGDLDPRIANVTFDQLNDIERQKVRRGLEEMNKVTKRFECEVGNVSQLKAPDFL
;
A
#
# COMPACT_ATOMS: atom_id res chain seq x y z
N MET A 1 -39.68 -13.20 23.08
CA MET A 1 -38.41 -13.82 23.50
C MET A 1 -37.29 -13.16 22.70
N SER A 2 -36.25 -12.67 23.38
CA SER A 2 -35.49 -11.46 23.01
C SER A 2 -34.34 -11.71 22.03
N ALA A 3 -34.36 -11.01 20.88
CA ALA A 3 -33.31 -11.01 19.83
C ALA A 3 -31.89 -10.69 20.35
N ILE A 4 -31.79 -10.07 21.54
CA ILE A 4 -30.53 -9.73 22.20
C ILE A 4 -29.77 -10.99 22.65
N ALA A 5 -30.47 -12.07 22.98
CA ALA A 5 -29.83 -13.33 23.39
C ALA A 5 -29.12 -14.04 22.22
N GLU A 6 -29.73 -13.99 21.04
CA GLU A 6 -29.18 -14.58 19.81
C GLU A 6 -27.93 -13.83 19.35
N THR A 7 -27.94 -12.49 19.41
CA THR A 7 -26.77 -11.67 19.07
C THR A 7 -25.58 -11.96 19.98
N ARG A 8 -25.81 -12.13 21.30
CA ARG A 8 -24.74 -12.46 22.24
C ARG A 8 -24.10 -13.82 21.96
N GLN A 9 -24.91 -14.83 21.65
CA GLN A 9 -24.41 -16.16 21.28
C GLN A 9 -23.63 -16.15 19.96
N GLN A 10 -24.00 -15.29 19.01
CA GLN A 10 -23.31 -15.18 17.74
C GLN A 10 -21.94 -14.50 17.90
N VAL A 11 -21.85 -13.45 18.73
CA VAL A 11 -20.56 -12.79 19.03
C VAL A 11 -19.60 -13.74 19.76
N GLN A 12 -20.10 -14.57 20.69
CA GLN A 12 -19.27 -15.56 21.39
C GLN A 12 -18.76 -16.67 20.45
N ARG A 13 -19.58 -17.15 19.52
CA ARG A 13 -19.14 -18.10 18.48
C ARG A 13 -18.06 -17.50 17.58
N ASN A 14 -18.25 -16.25 17.13
CA ASN A 14 -17.26 -15.57 16.29
C ASN A 14 -15.93 -15.36 17.05
N LYS A 15 -16.00 -15.05 18.35
CA LYS A 15 -14.80 -14.87 19.19
C LYS A 15 -14.03 -16.18 19.39
N GLN A 16 -14.72 -17.30 19.54
CA GLN A 16 -14.09 -18.62 19.63
C GLN A 16 -13.43 -19.04 18.31
N GLN A 17 -14.09 -18.79 17.17
CA GLN A 17 -13.52 -19.06 15.85
C GLN A 17 -12.26 -18.22 15.55
N MET A 18 -12.23 -16.96 15.99
CA MET A 18 -11.04 -16.13 15.86
C MET A 18 -9.87 -16.62 16.73
N GLN A 19 -10.15 -17.07 17.96
CA GLN A 19 -9.11 -17.60 18.85
C GLN A 19 -8.51 -18.94 18.34
N THR A 20 -9.28 -19.73 17.59
CA THR A 20 -8.76 -20.94 16.93
C THR A 20 -7.94 -20.62 15.68
N ALA A 21 -8.28 -19.52 14.97
CA ALA A 21 -7.54 -19.07 13.79
C ALA A 21 -6.17 -18.44 14.11
N GLU A 22 -6.00 -17.83 15.29
CA GLU A 22 -4.71 -17.25 15.70
C GLU A 22 -3.65 -18.28 16.13
N HIS A 23 -4.00 -19.57 16.25
CA HIS A 23 -3.06 -20.64 16.65
C HIS A 23 -2.49 -21.47 15.48
N SER A 24 -2.77 -21.10 14.22
CA SER A 24 -2.33 -21.88 13.06
C SER A 24 -1.58 -21.00 12.06
N GLU A 25 -0.28 -20.82 12.32
CA GLU A 25 0.83 -20.67 11.37
C GLU A 25 1.95 -19.85 12.04
N ALA A 26 2.60 -20.45 13.03
CA ALA A 26 3.97 -20.05 13.34
C ALA A 26 4.78 -20.29 12.05
N VAL A 27 5.17 -19.21 11.37
CA VAL A 27 6.07 -19.27 10.22
C VAL A 27 7.36 -19.89 10.71
N ASN A 28 7.55 -21.17 10.41
CA ASN A 28 8.75 -21.93 10.75
C ASN A 28 9.88 -21.43 9.83
N LEU A 29 10.45 -20.27 10.17
CA LEU A 29 11.62 -19.73 9.48
C LEU A 29 12.77 -20.70 9.75
N PRO A 30 13.36 -21.34 8.72
CA PRO A 30 14.51 -22.20 8.92
C PRO A 30 15.61 -21.38 9.61
N GLN A 31 16.14 -21.93 10.70
CA GLN A 31 17.18 -21.30 11.50
C GLN A 31 18.40 -21.06 10.61
N TYR A 32 18.75 -19.78 10.38
CA TYR A 32 19.85 -19.42 9.50
C TYR A 32 21.18 -19.89 10.11
N HIS A 33 21.80 -20.88 9.46
CA HIS A 33 23.17 -21.29 9.75
C HIS A 33 24.10 -20.67 8.71
N ALA A 34 25.00 -19.80 9.16
CA ALA A 34 26.01 -19.23 8.29
C ALA A 34 26.94 -20.35 7.74
N PRO A 35 27.20 -20.40 6.43
CA PRO A 35 28.10 -21.39 5.84
C PRO A 35 29.49 -21.29 6.45
N ARG A 36 30.09 -22.42 6.85
CA ARG A 36 31.41 -22.47 7.50
C ARG A 36 32.54 -22.72 6.51
N SER A 37 32.22 -23.09 5.28
CA SER A 37 33.19 -23.42 4.24
C SER A 37 32.67 -23.04 2.86
N ARG A 38 33.59 -22.84 1.90
CA ARG A 38 33.24 -22.57 0.49
C ARG A 38 32.43 -23.72 -0.13
N ALA A 39 32.71 -24.96 0.26
CA ALA A 39 31.96 -26.13 -0.21
C ALA A 39 30.50 -26.11 0.27
N GLU A 40 30.23 -25.66 1.50
CA GLU A 40 28.86 -25.47 2.00
C GLU A 40 28.13 -24.35 1.26
N VAL A 41 28.83 -23.27 0.89
CA VAL A 41 28.26 -22.18 0.07
C VAL A 41 27.86 -22.72 -1.30
N ASP A 42 28.76 -23.44 -1.98
CA ASP A 42 28.49 -23.96 -3.33
C ASP A 42 27.35 -25.00 -3.31
N ALA A 43 27.31 -25.86 -2.28
CA ALA A 43 26.22 -26.81 -2.08
C ALA A 43 24.88 -26.09 -1.81
N TYR A 44 24.87 -25.03 -1.00
CA TYR A 44 23.67 -24.23 -0.75
C TYR A 44 23.18 -23.53 -2.01
N LEU A 45 24.09 -22.88 -2.77
CA LEU A 45 23.75 -22.24 -4.04
C LEU A 45 23.20 -23.24 -5.07
N ALA A 46 23.66 -24.49 -5.04
CA ALA A 46 23.13 -25.57 -5.89
C ALA A 46 21.72 -26.03 -5.50
N THR A 47 21.28 -25.80 -4.26
CA THR A 47 19.89 -26.09 -3.83
C THR A 47 18.90 -25.00 -4.21
N LEU A 48 19.39 -23.80 -4.57
CA LEU A 48 18.53 -22.70 -4.98
C LEU A 48 17.98 -22.93 -6.39
N PRO A 49 16.71 -22.58 -6.65
CA PRO A 49 16.16 -22.65 -8.00
C PRO A 49 16.97 -21.73 -8.93
N HIS A 50 17.60 -22.33 -9.94
CA HIS A 50 18.39 -21.60 -10.93
C HIS A 50 17.45 -20.84 -11.87
N VAL A 51 17.19 -19.57 -11.58
CA VAL A 51 16.47 -18.68 -12.48
C VAL A 51 17.39 -18.33 -13.66
N PRO A 52 16.98 -18.58 -14.92
CA PRO A 52 17.78 -18.22 -16.08
C PRO A 52 18.16 -16.73 -16.07
N ALA A 53 19.41 -16.41 -16.39
CA ALA A 53 19.91 -15.02 -16.36
C ALA A 53 19.03 -14.06 -17.17
N ALA A 54 18.52 -14.52 -18.32
CA ALA A 54 17.58 -13.76 -19.15
C ALA A 54 16.29 -13.37 -18.42
N HIS A 55 15.78 -14.24 -17.54
CA HIS A 55 14.58 -13.97 -16.75
C HIS A 55 14.84 -12.94 -15.64
N SER A 56 15.99 -13.04 -14.96
CA SER A 56 16.41 -12.04 -13.95
C SER A 56 16.62 -10.66 -14.58
N ILE A 57 17.24 -10.62 -15.77
CA ILE A 57 17.42 -9.40 -16.56
C ILE A 57 16.07 -8.84 -16.99
N ALA A 58 15.18 -9.65 -17.55
CA ALA A 58 13.84 -9.20 -17.96
C ALA A 58 13.01 -8.65 -16.80
N MET A 59 13.06 -9.29 -15.62
CA MET A 59 12.41 -8.78 -14.40
C MET A 59 13.01 -7.44 -13.96
N ALA A 60 14.34 -7.29 -14.00
CA ALA A 60 14.98 -6.02 -13.69
C ALA A 60 14.56 -4.92 -14.68
N HIS A 61 14.53 -5.21 -15.98
CA HIS A 61 14.05 -4.28 -17.01
C HIS A 61 12.58 -3.90 -16.82
N ALA A 62 11.72 -4.86 -16.47
CA ALA A 62 10.31 -4.61 -16.18
C ALA A 62 10.11 -3.63 -15.01
N LEU A 63 11.04 -3.55 -14.04
CA LEU A 63 11.00 -2.54 -12.98
C LEU A 63 11.25 -1.11 -13.49
N PHE A 64 11.94 -0.96 -14.62
CA PHE A 64 12.25 0.32 -15.24
C PHE A 64 11.31 0.68 -16.41
N GLU A 65 10.44 -0.24 -16.83
CA GLU A 65 9.41 0.05 -17.82
C GLU A 65 8.35 1.02 -17.29
N SER A 66 7.82 1.84 -18.20
CA SER A 66 6.73 2.79 -17.92
C SER A 66 5.49 2.11 -17.31
N SER A 67 5.28 0.83 -17.62
CA SER A 67 4.24 -0.03 -17.09
C SER A 67 4.34 -0.21 -15.56
N TYR A 68 5.55 -0.30 -15.00
CA TYR A 68 5.77 -0.52 -13.58
C TYR A 68 5.44 0.72 -12.74
N LYS A 69 5.89 1.91 -13.16
CA LYS A 69 5.53 3.16 -12.48
C LYS A 69 4.01 3.40 -12.55
N ARG A 70 3.37 3.15 -13.70
CA ARG A 70 1.91 3.23 -13.83
C ARG A 70 1.21 2.27 -12.87
N ASN A 71 1.70 1.04 -12.74
CA ASN A 71 1.17 0.07 -11.77
C ASN A 71 1.31 0.55 -10.31
N LYS A 72 2.43 1.19 -9.95
CA LYS A 72 2.59 1.79 -8.61
C LYS A 72 1.60 2.94 -8.38
N VAL A 73 1.45 3.84 -9.36
CA VAL A 73 0.49 4.95 -9.27
C VAL A 73 -0.93 4.43 -9.13
N ARG A 74 -1.31 3.44 -9.94
CA ARG A 74 -2.62 2.76 -9.88
C ARG A 74 -2.88 2.18 -8.49
N LYS A 75 -1.93 1.43 -7.93
CA LYS A 75 -2.03 0.86 -6.58
C LYS A 75 -2.19 1.97 -5.52
N ALA A 76 -1.36 3.01 -5.58
CA ALA A 76 -1.39 4.11 -4.63
C ALA A 76 -2.72 4.88 -4.68
N TYR A 77 -3.19 5.25 -5.89
CA TYR A 77 -4.44 5.98 -6.08
C TYR A 77 -5.66 5.18 -5.61
N ASN A 78 -5.70 3.88 -5.93
CA ASN A 78 -6.82 3.02 -5.52
C ASN A 78 -6.83 2.77 -4.00
N ALA A 79 -5.68 2.85 -3.33
CA ALA A 79 -5.58 2.73 -1.87
C ALA A 79 -6.02 4.00 -1.11
N LEU A 80 -6.12 5.16 -1.79
CA LEU A 80 -6.63 6.39 -1.17
C LEU A 80 -8.10 6.22 -0.75
N THR A 81 -8.46 6.82 0.38
CA THR A 81 -9.86 6.97 0.79
C THR A 81 -10.63 7.84 -0.21
N LEU A 82 -11.96 7.72 -0.23
CA LEU A 82 -12.81 8.57 -1.09
C LEU A 82 -12.54 10.06 -0.88
N LYS A 83 -12.37 10.48 0.39
CA LYS A 83 -12.05 11.87 0.74
C LYS A 83 -10.70 12.30 0.15
N GLN A 84 -9.67 11.46 0.26
CA GLN A 84 -8.36 11.76 -0.32
C GLN A 84 -8.40 11.84 -1.84
N ARG A 85 -9.13 10.94 -2.51
CA ARG A 85 -9.34 11.02 -3.97
C ARG A 85 -10.09 12.29 -4.36
N ALA A 86 -11.12 12.68 -3.61
CA ALA A 86 -11.87 13.92 -3.85
C ALA A 86 -10.98 15.16 -3.70
N MET A 87 -10.09 15.21 -2.70
CA MET A 87 -9.10 16.28 -2.56
C MET A 87 -8.18 16.36 -3.78
N CYS A 88 -7.69 15.21 -4.28
CA CYS A 88 -6.89 15.17 -5.52
C CYS A 88 -7.67 15.73 -6.72
N CYS A 89 -8.98 15.41 -6.82
CA CYS A 89 -9.81 15.88 -7.93
C CYS A 89 -9.99 17.40 -7.87
N ILE A 90 -10.38 17.93 -6.69
CA ILE A 90 -10.58 19.37 -6.47
C ILE A 90 -9.31 20.16 -6.80
N ALA A 91 -8.17 19.75 -6.23
CA ALA A 91 -6.90 20.43 -6.46
C ALA A 91 -6.42 20.38 -7.93
N GLY A 92 -6.97 19.46 -8.73
CA GLY A 92 -6.64 19.26 -10.14
C GLY A 92 -7.68 19.82 -11.13
N ASP A 93 -8.66 20.60 -10.67
CA ASP A 93 -9.83 21.05 -11.48
C ASP A 93 -10.59 19.88 -12.14
N LEU A 94 -10.72 18.77 -11.40
CA LEU A 94 -11.56 17.64 -11.76
C LEU A 94 -12.78 17.58 -10.85
N ASP A 95 -13.93 17.23 -11.42
CA ASP A 95 -15.17 17.10 -10.67
C ASP A 95 -15.00 16.09 -9.51
N PRO A 96 -15.29 16.47 -8.25
CA PRO A 96 -15.13 15.61 -7.10
C PRO A 96 -15.93 14.30 -7.17
N ARG A 97 -17.01 14.28 -7.96
CA ARG A 97 -17.84 13.07 -8.17
C ARG A 97 -17.05 11.93 -8.81
N ILE A 98 -16.01 12.26 -9.59
CA ILE A 98 -15.09 11.31 -10.22
C ILE A 98 -14.24 10.55 -9.18
N ALA A 99 -14.13 11.03 -7.94
CA ALA A 99 -13.37 10.33 -6.89
C ALA A 99 -13.89 8.92 -6.53
N ASN A 100 -15.11 8.58 -6.97
CA ASN A 100 -15.71 7.26 -6.78
C ASN A 100 -15.16 6.20 -7.73
N VAL A 101 -14.46 6.58 -8.80
CA VAL A 101 -13.94 5.63 -9.78
C VAL A 101 -12.50 5.23 -9.45
N THR A 102 -12.10 4.07 -9.96
CA THR A 102 -10.73 3.55 -9.86
C THR A 102 -9.82 4.20 -10.91
N PHE A 103 -8.51 4.12 -10.72
CA PHE A 103 -7.52 4.70 -11.63
C PHE A 103 -7.64 4.22 -13.09
N ASP A 104 -8.10 2.99 -13.29
CA ASP A 104 -8.24 2.40 -14.64
C ASP A 104 -9.48 2.93 -15.37
N GLN A 105 -10.50 3.39 -14.64
CA GLN A 105 -11.70 4.02 -15.18
C GLN A 105 -11.47 5.49 -15.58
N LEU A 106 -10.41 6.11 -15.09
CA LEU A 106 -10.03 7.46 -15.49
C LEU A 106 -9.47 7.47 -16.91
N ASN A 107 -9.94 8.41 -17.73
CA ASN A 107 -9.32 8.72 -19.00
C ASN A 107 -8.00 9.49 -18.81
N ASP A 108 -7.24 9.68 -19.89
CA ASP A 108 -5.90 10.27 -19.78
C ASP A 108 -5.92 11.75 -19.36
N ILE A 109 -6.97 12.50 -19.74
CA ILE A 109 -7.16 13.90 -19.30
C ILE A 109 -7.43 13.93 -17.80
N GLU A 110 -8.29 13.05 -17.30
CA GLU A 110 -8.62 12.93 -15.88
C GLU A 110 -7.40 12.50 -15.07
N ARG A 111 -6.60 11.54 -15.55
CA ARG A 111 -5.34 11.15 -14.91
C ARG A 111 -4.36 12.30 -14.82
N GLN A 112 -4.27 13.13 -15.86
CA GLN A 112 -3.41 14.31 -15.84
C GLN A 112 -3.91 15.36 -14.84
N LYS A 113 -5.22 15.54 -14.70
CA LYS A 113 -5.81 16.39 -13.67
C LYS A 113 -5.53 15.86 -12.26
N VAL A 114 -5.70 14.55 -12.03
CA VAL A 114 -5.31 13.89 -10.77
C VAL A 114 -3.83 14.11 -10.46
N ARG A 115 -2.94 13.99 -11.45
CA ARG A 115 -1.51 14.28 -11.27
C ARG A 115 -1.29 15.73 -10.82
N ARG A 116 -1.93 16.70 -11.47
CA ARG A 116 -1.82 18.13 -11.08
C ARG A 116 -2.31 18.36 -9.65
N GLY A 117 -3.42 17.73 -9.27
CA GLY A 117 -3.93 17.82 -7.90
C GLY A 117 -2.97 17.25 -6.86
N LEU A 118 -2.33 16.11 -7.15
CA LEU A 118 -1.28 15.54 -6.29
C LEU A 118 -0.06 16.49 -6.17
N GLU A 119 0.36 17.10 -7.27
CA GLU A 119 1.45 18.08 -7.28
C GLU A 119 1.11 19.31 -6.43
N GLU A 120 -0.11 19.82 -6.53
CA GLU A 120 -0.54 21.00 -5.77
C GLU A 120 -0.63 20.71 -4.27
N MET A 121 -1.23 19.59 -3.88
CA MET A 121 -1.26 19.17 -2.47
C MET A 121 0.15 19.00 -1.90
N ASN A 122 1.08 18.42 -2.67
CA ASN A 122 2.47 18.28 -2.25
C ASN A 122 3.15 19.64 -2.04
N LYS A 123 2.85 20.67 -2.86
CA LYS A 123 3.35 22.02 -2.62
C LYS A 123 2.80 22.60 -1.32
N VAL A 124 1.51 22.44 -1.05
CA VAL A 124 0.87 22.91 0.18
C VAL A 124 1.49 22.26 1.41
N THR A 125 1.59 20.92 1.41
CA THR A 125 2.18 20.18 2.53
C THR A 125 3.63 20.59 2.76
N LYS A 126 4.46 20.66 1.71
CA LYS A 126 5.85 21.11 1.83
C LYS A 126 5.97 22.53 2.37
N ARG A 127 5.11 23.45 1.91
CA ARG A 127 5.14 24.84 2.39
C ARG A 127 4.86 24.91 3.88
N PHE A 128 3.83 24.21 4.36
CA PHE A 128 3.56 24.14 5.79
C PHE A 128 4.72 23.47 6.55
N GLU A 129 5.20 22.33 6.07
CA GLU A 129 6.30 21.60 6.72
C GLU A 129 7.59 22.42 6.83
N CYS A 130 7.89 23.27 5.84
CA CYS A 130 9.04 24.16 5.88
C CYS A 130 8.90 25.30 6.91
N GLU A 131 7.69 25.83 7.10
CA GLU A 131 7.46 27.00 7.97
C GLU A 131 7.22 26.61 9.43
N VAL A 132 6.44 25.56 9.68
CA VAL A 132 5.97 25.19 11.03
C VAL A 132 6.45 23.81 11.48
N GLY A 133 7.26 23.12 10.67
CA GLY A 133 7.69 21.76 10.94
C GLY A 133 6.57 20.74 10.66
N ASN A 134 6.69 19.53 11.21
CA ASN A 134 5.76 18.46 10.90
C ASN A 134 4.31 18.82 11.31
N VAL A 135 3.42 18.92 10.32
CA VAL A 135 2.01 19.32 10.48
C VAL A 135 1.25 18.39 11.45
N SER A 136 1.66 17.12 11.55
CA SER A 136 1.02 16.17 12.48
C SER A 136 1.36 16.43 13.96
N GLN A 137 2.32 17.30 14.24
CA GLN A 137 2.75 17.67 15.60
C GLN A 137 2.12 18.97 16.08
N LEU A 138 1.44 19.71 15.20
CA LEU A 138 0.72 20.93 15.55
C LEU A 138 -0.47 20.59 16.46
N LYS A 139 -0.73 21.46 17.42
CA LYS A 139 -1.78 21.32 18.43
C LYS A 139 -2.89 22.32 18.15
N ALA A 140 -4.06 22.08 18.74
CA ALA A 140 -5.20 23.00 18.60
C ALA A 140 -4.86 24.47 18.93
N PRO A 141 -4.04 24.79 19.96
CA PRO A 141 -3.63 26.17 20.25
C PRO A 141 -2.84 26.85 19.12
N ASP A 142 -2.23 26.11 18.20
CA ASP A 142 -1.47 26.69 17.07
C ASP A 142 -2.39 27.25 15.96
N PHE A 143 -3.72 27.02 16.07
CA PHE A 143 -4.74 27.41 15.09
C PHE A 143 -5.88 28.26 15.67
N LEU A 144 -5.81 28.63 16.96
CA LEU A 144 -6.86 29.35 17.69
C LEU A 144 -6.47 30.79 18.02
#